data_AF-A0A251WVK9-F1
#
_entry.id   AF-A0A251WVK9-F1
#
_cell.length_a   1.000
_cell.length_b   1.000
_cell.length_c   1.000
_cell.angle_alpha   90.00
_cell.angle_beta   90.00
_cell.angle_gamma   90.00
#
_symmetry.space_group_name_H-M   'P 1'
#
loop_
_entity.id
_entity.type
_entity.pdbx_description
1 polymer ?
#
loop_
_entity_poly.entity_id
_entity_poly.type
_entity_poly.pdbx_seq_one_letter_code
_entity_poly.pdbx_strand_id
1 'polypeptide(L)'
;MKGMRKSKGGRPRQLHNKTRTVAVRLTEREYEALAQSAAGRPVSTTLRTLAFAAQKHQRPNNNVANQERWQELGSLSESLSVLIRTITKHNDPRWALTLAILNRVLTALEETRIDLIKQAAP
;
A
#
# COMPACT_ATOMS: atom_id res chain seq x y z
N MET A 1 15.97 -47.82 24.37
CA MET A 1 15.53 -46.77 23.43
C MET A 1 14.03 -46.96 23.23
N LYS A 2 13.11 -46.05 23.51
CA LYS A 2 12.90 -44.74 22.86
C LYS A 2 11.96 -43.93 23.77
N GLY A 3 12.45 -42.83 24.33
CA GLY A 3 11.65 -41.96 25.21
C GLY A 3 10.72 -41.06 24.40
N MET A 4 9.42 -41.10 24.72
CA MET A 4 8.42 -40.14 24.27
C MET A 4 8.73 -38.75 24.87
N ARG A 5 9.32 -37.86 24.07
CA ARG A 5 9.41 -36.44 24.41
C ARG A 5 8.07 -35.77 24.08
N LYS A 6 7.25 -35.55 25.12
CA LYS A 6 6.11 -34.62 25.06
C LYS A 6 6.67 -33.23 24.73
N SER A 7 6.41 -32.73 23.53
CA SER A 7 6.76 -31.36 23.13
C SER A 7 5.97 -30.40 24.01
N LYS A 8 6.68 -29.70 24.89
CA LYS A 8 6.15 -28.68 25.79
C LYS A 8 5.39 -27.64 24.99
N GLY A 9 4.12 -27.42 25.35
CA GLY A 9 3.27 -26.39 24.78
C GLY A 9 3.97 -25.04 24.77
N GLY A 10 4.17 -24.50 23.57
CA GLY A 10 4.59 -23.11 23.39
C GLY A 10 3.46 -22.21 23.87
N ARG A 11 3.67 -21.55 25.00
CA ARG A 11 2.77 -20.48 25.46
C ARG A 11 2.72 -19.42 24.34
N PRO A 12 1.54 -19.05 23.82
CA PRO A 12 1.44 -18.02 22.79
C PRO A 12 2.10 -16.75 23.33
N ARG A 13 3.05 -16.19 22.59
CA ARG A 13 3.63 -14.87 22.90
C ARG A 13 2.48 -13.88 22.82
N GLN A 14 1.99 -13.41 23.96
CA GLN A 14 1.11 -12.26 24.00
C GLN A 14 1.88 -11.08 23.40
N LEU A 15 1.56 -10.75 22.15
CA LEU A 15 1.90 -9.47 21.55
C LEU A 15 1.37 -8.42 22.51
N HIS A 16 2.29 -7.75 23.20
CA HIS A 16 1.96 -6.67 24.12
C HIS A 16 1.35 -5.57 23.26
N ASN A 17 0.01 -5.52 23.19
CA ASN A 17 -0.69 -4.40 22.59
C ASN A 17 -0.28 -3.17 23.39
N LYS A 18 0.68 -2.39 22.88
CA LYS A 18 1.07 -1.11 23.45
C LYS A 18 -0.14 -0.19 23.36
N THR A 19 -0.98 -0.21 24.39
CA THR A 19 -2.08 0.72 24.55
C THR A 19 -1.46 2.10 24.74
N ARG A 20 -1.46 2.92 23.68
CA ARG A 20 -1.12 4.34 23.78
C ARG A 20 -2.31 5.08 24.36
N THR A 21 -2.13 5.66 25.53
CA THR A 21 -3.11 6.58 26.12
C THR A 21 -3.02 7.90 25.37
N VAL A 22 -4.15 8.40 24.89
CA VAL A 22 -4.27 9.71 24.25
C VAL A 22 -5.23 10.55 25.09
N ALA A 23 -4.77 11.71 25.53
CA ALA A 23 -5.61 12.69 26.20
C ALA A 23 -6.07 13.74 25.17
N VAL A 24 -7.36 14.00 25.12
CA VAL A 24 -7.96 15.01 24.24
C VAL A 24 -8.68 16.02 25.11
N ARG A 25 -8.38 17.31 24.93
CA ARG A 25 -9.12 18.40 25.57
C ARG A 25 -10.32 18.72 24.69
N LEU A 26 -11.50 18.71 25.28
CA LEU A 26 -12.75 19.06 24.62
C LEU A 26 -13.32 20.29 25.31
N THR A 27 -13.96 21.16 24.54
CA THR A 27 -14.88 22.14 25.08
C THR A 27 -16.15 21.46 25.58
N GLU A 28 -16.90 22.15 26.43
CA GLU A 28 -18.14 21.61 27.02
C GLU A 28 -19.16 21.21 25.94
N ARG A 29 -19.33 22.05 24.91
CA ARG A 29 -20.22 21.76 23.77
C ARG A 29 -19.78 20.54 22.95
N GLU A 30 -18.48 20.35 22.75
CA GLU A 30 -17.95 19.18 22.02
C GLU A 30 -18.16 17.89 22.83
N TYR A 31 -17.98 17.95 24.14
CA TYR A 31 -18.24 16.81 25.03
C TYR A 31 -19.72 16.44 25.04
N GLU A 32 -20.63 17.41 25.13
CA GLU A 32 -22.07 17.17 25.09
C GLU A 32 -22.50 16.52 23.77
N ALA A 33 -22.05 17.04 22.64
CA ALA A 33 -22.34 16.47 21.33
C ALA A 33 -21.81 15.01 21.22
N LEU A 34 -20.60 14.76 21.72
CA LEU A 34 -20.01 13.42 21.78
C LEU A 34 -20.79 12.49 22.70
N ALA A 35 -21.20 12.94 23.88
CA ALA A 35 -21.98 12.16 24.84
C ALA A 35 -23.36 11.80 24.29
N GLN A 36 -24.04 12.73 23.61
CA GLN A 36 -25.29 12.49 22.90
C GLN A 36 -25.09 11.45 21.79
N SER A 37 -24.04 11.59 20.98
CA SER A 37 -23.72 10.64 19.90
C SER A 37 -23.34 9.24 20.40
N ALA A 38 -22.82 9.15 21.63
CA ALA A 38 -22.40 7.88 22.22
C ALA A 38 -23.58 7.00 22.62
N ALA A 39 -24.80 7.54 22.76
CA ALA A 39 -26.04 6.79 23.03
C ALA A 39 -25.89 5.74 24.14
N GLY A 40 -25.26 6.10 25.27
CA GLY A 40 -25.01 5.21 26.41
C GLY A 40 -23.71 4.40 26.35
N ARG A 41 -22.90 4.54 25.29
CA ARG A 41 -21.54 3.98 25.21
C ARG A 41 -20.51 4.92 25.85
N PRO A 42 -19.33 4.42 26.27
CA PRO A 42 -18.26 5.29 26.74
C PRO A 42 -17.82 6.27 25.64
N VAL A 43 -17.72 7.56 25.98
CA VAL A 43 -17.30 8.63 25.06
C VAL A 43 -15.94 8.32 24.43
N SER A 44 -15.03 7.69 25.16
CA SER A 44 -13.71 7.25 24.67
C SER A 44 -13.80 6.24 23.53
N THR A 45 -14.77 5.33 23.56
CA THR A 45 -15.02 4.34 22.49
C THR A 45 -15.54 5.03 21.23
N THR A 46 -16.45 6.00 21.40
CA THR A 46 -16.99 6.80 20.29
C THR A 46 -15.90 7.66 19.66
N LEU A 47 -15.10 8.38 20.46
CA LEU A 47 -13.93 9.13 20.01
C LEU A 47 -12.95 8.26 19.24
N ARG A 48 -12.64 7.07 19.75
CA ARG A 48 -11.75 6.12 19.07
C ARG A 48 -12.32 5.72 17.72
N THR A 49 -13.61 5.40 17.66
CA THR A 49 -14.29 5.00 16.42
C THR A 49 -14.27 6.12 15.38
N LEU A 50 -14.59 7.34 15.79
CA LEU A 50 -14.56 8.52 14.93
C LEU A 50 -13.15 8.84 14.46
N ALA A 51 -12.15 8.75 15.34
CA ALA A 51 -10.75 8.94 14.98
C ALA A 51 -10.27 7.89 13.95
N PHE A 52 -10.65 6.62 14.11
CA PHE A 52 -10.36 5.58 13.11
C PHE A 52 -11.08 5.83 11.77
N ALA A 53 -12.34 6.26 11.81
CA ALA A 53 -13.09 6.58 10.59
C ALA A 53 -12.49 7.77 9.85
N ALA A 54 -12.14 8.84 10.58
CA ALA A 54 -11.46 10.02 10.05
C ALA A 54 -10.09 9.65 9.48
N GLN A 55 -9.30 8.82 10.18
CA GLN A 55 -8.02 8.33 9.66
C GLN A 55 -8.21 7.49 8.39
N LYS A 56 -9.27 6.68 8.29
CA LYS A 56 -9.58 5.90 7.09
C LYS A 56 -9.95 6.80 5.91
N HIS A 57 -10.64 7.91 6.14
CA HIS A 57 -11.00 8.88 5.12
C HIS A 57 -9.87 9.86 4.76
N GLN A 58 -8.94 10.11 5.69
CA GLN A 58 -7.74 10.93 5.48
C GLN A 58 -6.56 10.16 4.90
N ARG A 59 -6.64 8.84 4.76
CA ARG A 59 -5.65 8.14 3.93
C ARG A 59 -5.79 8.74 2.53
N PRO A 60 -4.74 9.36 1.97
CA PRO A 60 -4.80 9.88 0.61
C PRO A 60 -5.32 8.76 -0.27
N ASN A 61 -6.15 9.11 -1.25
CA ASN A 61 -6.70 8.18 -2.24
C ASN A 61 -5.58 7.72 -3.19
N ASN A 62 -4.54 7.12 -2.61
CA ASN A 62 -3.36 6.57 -3.24
C ASN A 62 -3.78 5.58 -4.32
N ASN A 63 -4.95 4.97 -4.21
CA ASN A 63 -5.45 4.05 -5.19
C ASN A 63 -5.72 4.72 -6.55
N VAL A 64 -6.32 5.92 -6.58
CA VAL A 64 -6.60 6.65 -7.83
C VAL A 64 -5.31 7.21 -8.43
N ALA A 65 -4.48 7.88 -7.61
CA ALA A 65 -3.21 8.44 -8.08
C ALA A 65 -2.22 7.34 -8.53
N ASN A 66 -2.25 6.15 -7.90
CA ASN A 66 -1.46 5.01 -8.37
C ASN A 66 -2.05 4.41 -9.64
N GLN A 67 -3.37 4.32 -9.78
CA GLN A 67 -4.03 3.81 -10.97
C GLN A 67 -3.68 4.62 -12.23
N GLU A 68 -3.71 5.96 -12.14
CA GLU A 68 -3.31 6.84 -13.24
C GLU A 68 -1.83 6.61 -13.62
N ARG A 69 -0.93 6.57 -12.62
CA ARG A 69 0.50 6.27 -12.84
C ARG A 69 0.72 4.90 -13.48
N TRP A 70 -0.07 3.88 -13.15
CA TRP A 70 0.04 2.55 -13.77
C TRP A 70 -0.38 2.56 -15.23
N GLN A 71 -1.40 3.33 -15.57
CA GLN A 71 -1.87 3.49 -16.94
C GLN A 71 -0.84 4.22 -17.79
N GLU A 72 -0.26 5.31 -17.27
CA GLU A 72 0.82 6.05 -17.92
C GLU A 72 2.04 5.15 -18.17
N LEU A 73 2.51 4.42 -17.16
CA LEU A 73 3.62 3.48 -17.31
C LEU A 73 3.31 2.38 -18.32
N GLY A 74 2.07 1.87 -18.35
CA GLY A 74 1.64 0.88 -19.34
C GLY A 74 1.71 1.42 -20.77
N SER A 75 1.19 2.63 -21.00
CA SER A 75 1.22 3.30 -22.30
C SER A 75 2.65 3.58 -22.78
N LEU A 76 3.54 3.99 -21.87
CA LEU A 76 4.96 4.22 -22.16
C LEU A 76 5.69 2.93 -22.54
N SER A 77 5.47 1.84 -21.79
CA SER A 77 6.05 0.53 -22.11
C SER A 77 5.57 0.00 -23.46
N GLU A 78 4.29 0.19 -23.80
CA GLU A 78 3.75 -0.20 -25.10
C GLU A 78 4.36 0.60 -26.24
N SER A 79 4.43 1.92 -26.10
CA SER A 79 5.06 2.81 -27.08
C SER A 79 6.53 2.47 -27.32
N LEU A 80 7.27 2.19 -26.24
CA LEU A 80 8.66 1.78 -26.29
C LEU A 80 8.83 0.41 -26.97
N SER A 81 7.92 -0.53 -26.70
CA SER A 81 7.91 -1.85 -27.34
C SER A 81 7.70 -1.75 -28.86
N VAL A 82 6.82 -0.85 -29.31
CA VAL A 82 6.60 -0.58 -30.74
C VAL A 82 7.87 0.00 -31.37
N LEU A 83 8.51 0.98 -30.73
CA LEU A 83 9.78 1.55 -31.20
C LEU A 83 10.88 0.50 -31.33
N ILE A 84 11.07 -0.34 -30.30
CA ILE A 84 12.03 -1.44 -30.32
C ILE A 84 11.76 -2.37 -31.50
N ARG A 85 10.49 -2.76 -31.73
CA ARG A 85 10.11 -3.62 -32.87
C ARG A 85 10.41 -2.96 -34.21
N THR A 86 10.12 -1.67 -34.37
CA THR A 86 10.39 -0.93 -35.61
C THR A 86 11.89 -0.86 -35.88
N ILE A 87 12.69 -0.51 -34.89
CA ILE A 87 14.16 -0.43 -35.03
C ILE A 87 14.74 -1.83 -35.30
N THR A 88 14.24 -2.87 -34.62
CA THR A 88 14.68 -4.26 -34.84
C THR A 88 14.39 -4.73 -36.28
N LYS A 89 13.25 -4.33 -36.86
CA LYS A 89 12.90 -4.66 -38.26
C LYS A 89 13.87 -4.08 -39.29
N HIS A 90 14.52 -2.97 -38.99
CA HIS A 90 15.54 -2.41 -39.88
C HIS A 90 16.81 -3.26 -39.94
N ASN A 91 17.01 -4.17 -38.96
CA ASN A 91 18.13 -5.11 -38.88
C ASN A 91 19.51 -4.48 -39.14
N ASP A 92 19.66 -3.22 -38.71
CA ASP A 92 20.90 -2.47 -38.85
C ASP A 92 21.73 -2.60 -37.55
N PRO A 93 22.95 -3.17 -37.61
CA PRO A 93 23.77 -3.42 -36.44
C PRO A 93 24.20 -2.16 -35.67
N ARG A 94 24.14 -0.97 -36.30
CA ARG A 94 24.42 0.31 -35.62
C ARG A 94 23.44 0.58 -34.48
N TRP A 95 22.26 0.01 -34.54
CA TRP A 95 21.23 0.15 -33.52
C TRP A 95 21.39 -0.85 -32.37
N ALA A 96 22.33 -1.79 -32.42
CA ALA A 96 22.46 -2.84 -31.41
C ALA A 96 22.60 -2.29 -29.98
N LEU A 97 23.44 -1.25 -29.79
CA LEU A 97 23.61 -0.60 -28.49
C LEU A 97 22.33 0.12 -28.05
N THR A 98 21.70 0.85 -28.98
CA THR A 98 20.44 1.57 -28.73
C THR A 98 19.32 0.60 -28.34
N LEU A 99 19.18 -0.51 -29.08
CA LEU A 99 18.21 -1.57 -28.78
C LEU A 99 18.48 -2.20 -27.41
N ALA A 100 19.74 -2.44 -27.04
CA ALA A 100 20.08 -2.95 -25.71
C ALA A 100 19.66 -1.98 -24.60
N ILE A 101 19.86 -0.67 -24.80
CA ILE A 101 19.44 0.37 -23.84
C ILE A 101 17.92 0.44 -23.77
N LEU A 102 17.22 0.49 -24.90
CA LEU A 102 15.75 0.57 -24.93
C LEU A 102 15.10 -0.65 -24.28
N ASN A 103 15.65 -1.86 -24.51
CA ASN A 103 15.16 -3.06 -23.83
C ASN A 103 15.37 -3.00 -22.31
N ARG A 104 16.50 -2.48 -21.83
CA ARG A 104 16.72 -2.28 -20.38
C ARG A 104 15.74 -1.27 -19.78
N VAL A 105 15.46 -0.18 -20.50
CA VAL A 105 14.47 0.82 -20.08
C VAL A 105 13.07 0.20 -20.03
N LEU A 106 12.70 -0.63 -21.02
CA LEU A 106 11.43 -1.34 -21.04
C LEU A 106 11.29 -2.26 -19.83
N THR A 107 12.32 -3.06 -19.53
CA THR A 107 12.33 -3.93 -18.34
C THR A 107 12.16 -3.12 -17.05
N ALA A 108 12.90 -2.02 -16.89
CA ALA A 108 12.80 -1.18 -15.69
C ALA A 108 11.40 -0.55 -15.53
N LEU A 109 10.75 -0.15 -16.63
CA LEU A 109 9.39 0.37 -16.61
C LEU A 109 8.38 -0.71 -16.20
N GLU A 110 8.52 -1.93 -16.71
CA GLU A 110 7.66 -3.06 -16.34
C GLU A 110 7.85 -3.47 -14.87
N GLU A 111 9.09 -3.51 -14.38
CA GLU A 111 9.40 -3.78 -12.97
C GLU A 111 8.79 -2.72 -12.05
N THR A 112 8.95 -1.44 -12.40
CA THR A 112 8.35 -0.33 -11.65
C THR A 112 6.83 -0.43 -11.63
N ARG A 113 6.21 -0.78 -12.76
CA ARG A 113 4.76 -1.01 -12.84
C ARG A 113 4.31 -2.16 -11.94
N ILE A 114 5.02 -3.29 -11.96
CA ILE A 114 4.73 -4.45 -11.11
C ILE A 114 4.85 -4.11 -9.63
N ASP A 115 5.88 -3.37 -9.24
CA ASP A 115 6.10 -2.99 -7.84
C ASP A 115 5.05 -2.00 -7.34
N LEU A 116 4.62 -1.07 -8.20
CA LEU A 116 3.50 -0.19 -7.87
C LEU A 116 2.19 -0.98 -7.74
N ILE A 117 1.95 -1.99 -8.57
CA ILE A 117 0.79 -2.91 -8.45
C ILE A 117 0.83 -3.65 -7.11
N LYS A 118 1.99 -4.22 -6.73
CA LYS A 118 2.17 -4.90 -5.43
C LYS A 118 1.93 -3.97 -4.25
N GLN A 119 2.34 -2.71 -4.33
CA GLN A 119 2.16 -1.72 -3.27
C GLN A 119 0.69 -1.30 -3.06
N ALA A 120 -0.18 -1.49 -4.05
CA ALA A 120 -1.61 -1.20 -3.92
C ALA A 120 -2.47 -2.44 -3.68
N ALA A 121 -1.90 -3.65 -3.70
CA ALA A 121 -2.62 -4.86 -3.30
C ALA A 121 -2.84 -4.86 -1.76
N PRO A 122 -4.07 -5.15 -1.28
CA PRO A 122 -4.44 -5.08 0.14
C PRO A 122 -3.81 -6.17 1.02
#